data_AF-A0A933C3K1-F1
#
_entry.id   AF-A0A933C3K1-F1
#
_cell.length_a   1.000
_cell.length_b   1.000
_cell.length_c   1.000
_cell.angle_alpha   90.00
_cell.angle_beta   90.00
_cell.angle_gamma   90.00
#
_symmetry.space_group_name_H-M   'P 1'
#
loop_
_entity.id
_entity.type
_entity.pdbx_description
1 polymer ?
#
loop_
_entity_poly.entity_id
_entity_poly.type
_entity_poly.pdbx_seq_one_letter_code
_entity_poly.pdbx_strand_id
1 'polypeptide(L)'
;MSEENRAEAMAHRVERACLRARFDAAGVALVVTAYRLAIARRTLAFPDPQHPEFLHPGRTALILLEDLGARDPVLPAAAAVCDTLRPELGLPLEQVEAALGPEARRLAQAVPAPASAGDRLAELLVSADGPVRLIALSERLDHARHLHLGESAGWHGWHRETCELYLPVAERTHPTLARRYRWWCRMFRRRFLDAQPVTGS
;
A
#
# COMPACT_ATOMS: atom_id res chain seq x y z
N MET A 1 -4.46 18.70 16.62
CA MET A 1 -4.53 18.69 15.13
C MET A 1 -5.81 17.98 14.76
N SER A 2 -6.75 18.67 14.12
CA SER A 2 -8.03 18.07 13.67
C SER A 2 -7.81 16.99 12.59
N GLU A 3 -8.82 16.16 12.36
CA GLU A 3 -8.89 15.14 11.29
C GLU A 3 -8.47 15.70 9.92
N GLU A 4 -9.08 16.82 9.54
CA GLU A 4 -8.83 17.55 8.30
C GLU A 4 -7.35 17.93 8.13
N ASN A 5 -6.65 18.21 9.24
CA ASN A 5 -5.27 18.66 9.20
C ASN A 5 -4.30 17.52 8.81
N ARG A 6 -4.55 16.26 9.21
CA ARG A 6 -3.68 15.12 8.84
C ARG A 6 -3.88 14.68 7.40
N ALA A 7 -5.15 14.59 6.97
CA ALA A 7 -5.49 14.22 5.60
C ALA A 7 -4.93 15.24 4.61
N GLU A 8 -5.06 16.54 4.88
CA GLU A 8 -4.55 17.59 4.01
C GLU A 8 -3.02 17.70 4.05
N ALA A 9 -2.39 17.54 5.21
CA ALA A 9 -0.93 17.49 5.30
C ALA A 9 -0.33 16.35 4.45
N MET A 10 -1.02 15.20 4.40
CA MET A 10 -0.63 14.09 3.52
C MET A 10 -0.93 14.40 2.04
N ALA A 11 -2.05 15.03 1.71
CA ALA A 11 -2.35 15.50 0.34
C ALA A 11 -1.21 16.38 -0.20
N HIS A 12 -0.81 17.40 0.58
CA HIS A 12 0.31 18.27 0.22
C HIS A 12 1.64 17.52 0.11
N ARG A 13 1.86 16.47 0.92
CA ARG A 13 3.07 15.65 0.79
C ARG A 13 3.08 14.87 -0.51
N VAL A 14 1.96 14.24 -0.88
CA VAL A 14 1.79 13.53 -2.14
C VAL A 14 1.98 14.48 -3.33
N GLU A 15 1.34 15.64 -3.30
CA GLU A 15 1.51 16.69 -4.32
C GLU A 15 2.98 17.09 -4.49
N ARG A 16 3.68 17.41 -3.40
CA ARG A 16 5.11 17.73 -3.46
C ARG A 16 5.97 16.58 -4.00
N ALA A 17 5.60 15.33 -3.73
CA ALA A 17 6.30 14.17 -4.27
C ALA A 17 6.08 14.01 -5.79
N CYS A 18 4.86 14.23 -6.28
CA CYS A 18 4.56 14.27 -7.71
C CYS A 18 5.36 15.37 -8.43
N LEU A 19 5.44 16.57 -7.83
CA LEU A 19 6.25 17.67 -8.38
C LEU A 19 7.75 17.33 -8.43
N ARG A 20 8.29 16.66 -7.39
CA ARG A 20 9.68 16.16 -7.42
C ARG A 20 9.90 15.08 -8.49
N ALA A 21 8.89 14.25 -8.75
CA ALA A 21 8.88 13.27 -9.84
C ALA A 21 8.71 13.90 -11.24
N ARG A 22 8.54 15.23 -11.31
CA ARG A 22 8.35 16.01 -12.54
C ARG A 22 7.08 15.64 -13.33
N PHE A 23 6.03 15.24 -12.62
CA PHE A 23 4.71 15.12 -13.24
C PHE A 23 4.22 16.51 -13.65
N ASP A 24 3.49 16.56 -14.77
CA ASP A 24 2.79 17.76 -15.18
C ASP A 24 1.55 18.01 -14.31
N ALA A 25 0.85 19.12 -14.56
CA ALA A 25 -0.33 19.49 -13.78
C ALA A 25 -1.42 18.39 -13.79
N ALA A 26 -1.61 17.72 -14.94
CA ALA A 26 -2.60 16.65 -15.08
C ALA A 26 -2.19 15.41 -14.25
N GLY A 27 -0.92 15.00 -14.31
CA GLY A 27 -0.39 13.89 -13.53
C GLY A 27 -0.43 14.15 -12.02
N VAL A 28 -0.11 15.37 -11.59
CA VAL A 28 -0.25 15.77 -10.18
C VAL A 28 -1.72 15.68 -9.75
N ALA A 29 -2.63 16.26 -10.54
CA ALA A 29 -4.06 16.26 -10.24
C ALA A 29 -4.63 14.83 -10.16
N LEU A 30 -4.21 13.93 -11.05
CA LEU A 30 -4.62 12.53 -11.06
C LEU A 30 -4.30 11.83 -9.72
N VAL A 31 -3.06 11.93 -9.25
CA VAL A 31 -2.61 11.26 -8.02
C VAL A 31 -3.24 11.88 -6.78
N VAL A 32 -3.34 13.21 -6.72
CA VAL A 32 -3.97 13.90 -5.58
C VAL A 32 -5.46 13.60 -5.52
N THR A 33 -6.13 13.49 -6.66
CA THR A 33 -7.55 13.10 -6.74
C THR A 33 -7.75 11.67 -6.26
N ALA A 34 -6.92 10.73 -6.72
CA ALA A 34 -6.94 9.34 -6.25
C ALA A 34 -6.79 9.24 -4.73
N TYR A 35 -5.81 9.95 -4.16
CA TYR A 35 -5.62 10.03 -2.70
C TYR A 35 -6.84 10.61 -1.98
N ARG A 36 -7.42 11.72 -2.49
CA ARG A 36 -8.58 12.36 -1.86
C ARG A 36 -9.84 11.49 -1.90
N LEU A 37 -10.04 10.72 -2.97
CA LEU A 37 -11.14 9.75 -3.05
C LEU A 37 -10.95 8.62 -2.03
N ALA A 38 -9.73 8.09 -1.92
CA ALA A 38 -9.42 7.04 -0.95
C ALA A 38 -9.55 7.54 0.50
N ILE A 39 -9.09 8.77 0.81
CA ILE A 39 -9.19 9.31 2.17
C ILE A 39 -10.64 9.59 2.55
N ALA A 40 -11.50 10.02 1.63
CA ALA A 40 -12.92 10.23 1.91
C ALA A 40 -13.60 8.95 2.41
N ARG A 41 -13.29 7.79 1.82
CA ARG A 41 -13.77 6.49 2.33
C ARG A 41 -13.24 6.18 3.72
N ARG A 42 -11.98 6.51 3.99
CA ARG A 42 -11.35 6.27 5.29
C ARG A 42 -11.83 7.18 6.40
N THR A 43 -12.19 8.43 6.11
CA THR A 43 -12.83 9.32 7.08
C THR A 43 -14.15 8.75 7.58
N LEU A 44 -14.91 8.07 6.71
CA LEU A 44 -16.15 7.39 7.12
C LEU A 44 -15.87 6.11 7.92
N ALA A 45 -14.81 5.38 7.57
CA ALA A 45 -14.49 4.10 8.22
C ALA A 45 -13.71 4.23 9.54
N PHE A 46 -12.95 5.33 9.71
CA PHE A 46 -12.10 5.58 10.86
C PHE A 46 -12.46 6.93 11.49
N PRO A 47 -13.33 6.94 12.51
CA PRO A 47 -13.63 8.15 13.26
C PRO A 47 -12.41 8.75 13.98
N ASP A 48 -11.38 7.94 14.27
CA ASP A 48 -10.11 8.42 14.82
C ASP A 48 -9.05 8.57 13.69
N PRO A 49 -8.60 9.80 13.36
CA PRO A 49 -7.58 10.03 12.34
C PRO A 49 -6.17 9.60 12.78
N GLN A 50 -5.99 9.18 14.03
CA GLN A 50 -4.78 8.54 14.52
C GLN A 50 -4.74 7.05 14.19
N HIS A 51 -5.84 6.49 13.66
CA HIS A 51 -5.86 5.10 13.24
C HIS A 51 -4.68 4.81 12.28
N PRO A 52 -3.87 3.76 12.53
CA PRO A 52 -2.65 3.51 11.75
C PRO A 52 -2.89 3.40 10.25
N GLU A 53 -4.04 2.88 9.85
CA GLU A 53 -4.44 2.70 8.45
C GLU A 53 -5.06 3.94 7.82
N PHE A 54 -5.36 5.00 8.60
CA PHE A 54 -6.04 6.19 8.07
C PHE A 54 -5.29 6.82 6.89
N LEU A 55 -3.96 6.99 7.02
CA LEU A 55 -3.13 7.61 5.98
C LEU A 55 -2.50 6.63 4.99
N HIS A 56 -2.89 5.35 5.03
CA HIS A 56 -2.31 4.29 4.21
C HIS A 56 -2.27 4.59 2.69
N PRO A 57 -3.36 5.09 2.05
CA PRO A 57 -3.36 5.42 0.62
C PRO A 57 -2.22 6.34 0.19
N GLY A 58 -2.01 7.41 0.96
CA GLY A 58 -0.94 8.38 0.71
C GLY A 58 0.44 7.76 0.92
N ARG A 59 0.61 6.91 1.95
CA ARG A 59 1.89 6.23 2.19
C ARG A 59 2.23 5.22 1.10
N THR A 60 1.26 4.45 0.61
CA THR A 60 1.45 3.53 -0.52
C THR A 60 1.87 4.29 -1.78
N ALA A 61 1.18 5.39 -2.13
CA ALA A 61 1.56 6.25 -3.25
C ALA A 61 2.98 6.84 -3.10
N LEU A 62 3.35 7.25 -1.88
CA LEU A 62 4.67 7.80 -1.59
C LEU A 62 5.79 6.76 -1.69
N ILE A 63 5.54 5.47 -1.44
CA ILE A 63 6.53 4.42 -1.72
C ILE A 63 6.87 4.42 -3.22
N LEU A 64 5.86 4.44 -4.08
CA LEU A 64 6.06 4.45 -5.54
C LEU A 64 6.80 5.71 -6.01
N LEU A 65 6.43 6.88 -5.48
CA LEU A 65 7.03 8.17 -5.84
C LEU A 65 8.45 8.35 -5.29
N GLU A 66 8.64 8.14 -3.98
CA GLU A 66 9.87 8.52 -3.28
C GLU A 66 10.90 7.39 -3.24
N ASP A 67 10.47 6.13 -3.06
CA ASP A 67 11.37 4.98 -2.93
C ASP A 67 11.69 4.33 -4.29
N LEU A 68 10.72 4.32 -5.20
CA LEU A 68 10.82 3.61 -6.50
C LEU A 68 10.99 4.55 -7.70
N GLY A 69 10.77 5.85 -7.52
CA GLY A 69 10.95 6.84 -8.59
C GLY A 69 9.99 6.65 -9.76
N ALA A 70 8.73 6.29 -9.48
CA ALA A 70 7.69 6.12 -10.49
C ALA A 70 7.60 7.34 -11.42
N ARG A 71 7.58 7.08 -12.73
CA ARG A 71 7.54 8.12 -13.78
C ARG A 71 6.17 8.28 -14.45
N ASP A 72 5.29 7.31 -14.23
CA ASP A 72 3.92 7.33 -14.72
C ASP A 72 2.99 7.68 -13.54
N PRO A 73 2.19 8.77 -13.62
CA PRO A 73 1.25 9.15 -12.57
C PRO A 73 0.11 8.15 -12.36
N VAL A 74 -0.22 7.32 -13.36
CA VAL A 74 -1.29 6.33 -13.24
C VAL A 74 -0.94 5.27 -12.20
N LEU A 75 0.35 4.94 -12.06
CA LEU A 75 0.83 3.93 -11.11
C LEU A 75 0.55 4.30 -9.63
N PRO A 76 1.02 5.44 -9.09
CA PRO A 76 0.70 5.86 -7.73
C PRO A 76 -0.78 6.22 -7.55
N ALA A 77 -1.49 6.66 -8.61
CA ALA A 77 -2.93 6.89 -8.54
C ALA A 77 -3.71 5.57 -8.33
N ALA A 78 -3.42 4.54 -9.13
CA ALA A 78 -4.01 3.22 -8.98
C ALA A 78 -3.69 2.60 -7.61
N ALA A 79 -2.46 2.77 -7.13
CA ALA A 79 -2.06 2.27 -5.82
C ALA A 79 -2.82 2.95 -4.66
N ALA A 80 -3.08 4.26 -4.76
CA ALA A 80 -3.79 4.99 -3.71
C ALA A 80 -5.24 4.52 -3.53
N VAL A 81 -5.88 3.99 -4.57
CA VAL A 81 -7.27 3.52 -4.53
C VAL A 81 -7.41 2.02 -4.27
N CYS A 82 -6.30 1.30 -4.19
CA CYS A 82 -6.27 -0.10 -3.77
C CYS A 82 -6.27 -0.22 -2.24
N ASP A 83 -6.87 -1.29 -1.74
CA ASP A 83 -6.62 -1.79 -0.38
C ASP A 83 -6.70 -3.32 -0.43
N THR A 84 -5.55 -3.96 -0.34
CA THR A 84 -5.45 -5.42 -0.52
C THR A 84 -5.79 -6.21 0.75
N LEU A 85 -5.71 -5.58 1.93
CA LEU A 85 -6.05 -6.22 3.21
C LEU A 85 -7.52 -6.00 3.58
N ARG A 86 -8.08 -4.84 3.22
CA ARG A 86 -9.46 -4.44 3.47
C ARG A 86 -10.10 -3.94 2.18
N PRO A 87 -10.48 -4.85 1.25
CA PRO A 87 -11.06 -4.49 -0.04
C PRO A 87 -12.27 -3.55 0.06
N GLU A 88 -13.01 -3.57 1.17
CA GLU A 88 -14.13 -2.65 1.44
C GLU A 88 -13.72 -1.17 1.57
N LEU A 89 -12.46 -0.89 1.88
CA LEU A 89 -11.89 0.46 1.96
C LEU A 89 -11.30 0.94 0.63
N GLY A 90 -11.03 0.02 -0.30
CA GLY A 90 -10.69 0.33 -1.67
C GLY A 90 -11.82 1.08 -2.39
N LEU A 91 -11.47 1.80 -3.46
CA LEU A 91 -12.46 2.49 -4.27
C LEU A 91 -13.14 1.47 -5.22
N PRO A 92 -14.48 1.51 -5.39
CA PRO A 92 -15.15 0.65 -6.38
C PRO A 92 -14.60 0.87 -7.79
N LEU A 93 -14.42 -0.20 -8.58
CA LEU A 93 -13.69 -0.15 -9.86
C LEU A 93 -14.35 0.78 -10.89
N GLU A 94 -15.67 0.89 -10.87
CA GLU A 94 -16.44 1.83 -11.68
C GLU A 94 -16.15 3.29 -11.31
N GLN A 95 -15.92 3.58 -10.03
CA GLN A 95 -15.51 4.91 -9.57
C GLN A 95 -14.04 5.19 -9.93
N VAL A 96 -13.18 4.17 -9.87
CA VAL A 96 -11.79 4.27 -10.32
C VAL A 96 -11.74 4.64 -11.79
N GLU A 97 -12.48 3.97 -12.66
CA GLU A 97 -12.49 4.30 -14.09
C GLU A 97 -13.08 5.69 -14.36
N ALA A 98 -14.20 6.02 -13.72
CA ALA A 98 -14.83 7.33 -13.90
C ALA A 98 -13.93 8.49 -13.48
N ALA A 99 -13.15 8.34 -12.40
CA ALA A 99 -12.33 9.41 -11.85
C ALA A 99 -10.89 9.42 -12.39
N LEU A 100 -10.30 8.24 -12.62
CA LEU A 100 -8.86 8.06 -12.88
C LEU A 100 -8.58 7.43 -14.24
N GLY A 101 -9.61 7.00 -14.96
CA GLY A 101 -9.52 6.41 -16.30
C GLY A 101 -9.34 4.89 -16.31
N PRO A 102 -9.48 4.28 -17.50
CA PRO A 102 -9.51 2.83 -17.68
C PRO A 102 -8.21 2.14 -17.30
N GLU A 103 -7.06 2.80 -17.49
CA GLU A 103 -5.76 2.21 -17.14
C GLU A 103 -5.58 2.10 -15.62
N ALA A 104 -6.01 3.12 -14.85
CA ALA A 104 -6.00 3.04 -13.39
C ALA A 104 -6.90 1.92 -12.88
N ARG A 105 -8.10 1.76 -13.49
CA ARG A 105 -9.00 0.63 -13.19
C ARG A 105 -8.34 -0.71 -13.49
N ARG A 106 -7.73 -0.85 -14.68
CA ARG A 106 -7.05 -2.09 -15.09
C ARG A 106 -5.97 -2.49 -14.09
N LEU A 107 -5.13 -1.53 -13.70
CA LEU A 107 -4.08 -1.76 -12.71
C LEU A 107 -4.68 -2.15 -11.35
N ALA A 108 -5.64 -1.38 -10.84
CA ALA A 108 -6.24 -1.63 -9.52
C ALA A 108 -6.94 -3.00 -9.45
N GLN A 109 -7.66 -3.38 -10.51
CA GLN A 109 -8.33 -4.68 -10.60
C GLN A 109 -7.35 -5.86 -10.63
N ALA A 110 -6.18 -5.68 -11.23
CA ALA A 110 -5.21 -6.75 -11.41
C ALA A 110 -4.36 -7.03 -10.16
N VAL A 111 -4.39 -6.16 -9.15
CA VAL A 111 -3.61 -6.34 -7.91
C VAL A 111 -4.20 -7.51 -7.10
N PRO A 112 -3.43 -8.56 -6.81
CA PRO A 112 -3.94 -9.71 -6.06
C PRO A 112 -4.11 -9.36 -4.57
N ALA A 113 -5.33 -9.53 -4.06
CA ALA A 113 -5.65 -9.42 -2.64
C ALA A 113 -5.50 -10.79 -1.95
N PRO A 114 -4.78 -10.92 -0.81
CA PRO A 114 -4.56 -12.20 -0.13
C PRO A 114 -5.86 -12.97 0.17
N ALA A 115 -6.87 -12.28 0.71
CA ALA A 115 -8.14 -12.91 1.09
C ALA A 115 -8.88 -13.54 -0.10
N SER A 116 -8.73 -12.99 -1.30
CA SER A 116 -9.37 -13.51 -2.52
C SER A 116 -8.48 -14.47 -3.30
N ALA A 117 -7.16 -14.30 -3.23
CA ALA A 117 -6.20 -15.11 -3.97
C ALA A 117 -5.97 -16.48 -3.32
N GLY A 118 -5.99 -16.57 -1.99
CA GLY A 118 -5.71 -17.79 -1.24
C GLY A 118 -4.37 -18.41 -1.67
N ASP A 119 -4.37 -19.72 -1.89
CA ASP A 119 -3.17 -20.48 -2.29
C ASP A 119 -2.56 -20.04 -3.63
N ARG A 120 -3.31 -19.32 -4.47
CA ARG A 120 -2.82 -18.78 -5.76
C ARG A 120 -2.05 -17.48 -5.62
N LEU A 121 -1.99 -16.87 -4.43
CA LEU A 121 -1.35 -15.57 -4.23
C LEU A 121 0.10 -15.53 -4.74
N ALA A 122 0.87 -16.58 -4.47
CA ALA A 122 2.26 -16.66 -4.91
C ALA A 122 2.38 -16.66 -6.45
N GLU A 123 1.57 -17.48 -7.11
CA GLU A 123 1.52 -17.58 -8.58
C GLU A 123 1.13 -16.24 -9.20
N LEU A 124 0.06 -15.62 -8.69
CA LEU A 124 -0.45 -14.34 -9.17
C LEU A 124 0.58 -13.20 -9.01
N LEU A 125 1.29 -13.15 -7.89
CA LEU A 125 2.33 -12.13 -7.67
C LEU A 125 3.52 -12.31 -8.63
N VAL A 126 3.91 -13.55 -8.92
CA VAL A 126 5.04 -13.85 -9.81
C VAL A 126 4.67 -13.63 -11.28
N SER A 127 3.43 -13.90 -11.67
CA SER A 127 2.96 -13.73 -13.05
C SER A 127 2.43 -12.33 -13.35
N ALA A 128 2.10 -11.52 -12.33
CA ALA A 128 1.61 -10.16 -12.50
C ALA A 128 2.59 -9.27 -13.29
N ASP A 129 2.02 -8.41 -14.14
CA ASP A 129 2.72 -7.36 -14.86
C ASP A 129 3.54 -6.48 -13.90
N GLY A 130 4.66 -5.93 -14.39
CA GLY A 130 5.57 -5.10 -13.60
C GLY A 130 4.86 -4.00 -12.77
N PRO A 131 4.02 -3.15 -13.37
CA PRO A 131 3.25 -2.12 -12.65
C PRO A 131 2.37 -2.69 -11.53
N VAL A 132 1.61 -3.75 -11.80
CA VAL A 132 0.71 -4.40 -10.83
C VAL A 132 1.52 -4.95 -9.66
N ARG A 133 2.66 -5.58 -9.95
CA ARG A 133 3.57 -6.12 -8.94
C ARG A 133 4.15 -5.01 -8.05
N LEU A 134 4.51 -3.86 -8.62
CA LEU A 134 4.99 -2.72 -7.84
C LEU A 134 3.91 -2.16 -6.91
N ILE A 135 2.65 -2.12 -7.34
CA ILE A 135 1.52 -1.72 -6.48
C ILE A 135 1.37 -2.74 -5.33
N ALA A 136 1.25 -4.02 -5.63
CA ALA A 136 1.05 -5.08 -4.65
C ALA A 136 2.17 -5.12 -3.59
N LEU A 137 3.42 -4.92 -4.01
CA LEU A 137 4.56 -4.86 -3.11
C LEU A 137 4.60 -3.55 -2.29
N SER A 138 4.16 -2.43 -2.84
CA SER A 138 4.12 -1.16 -2.11
C SER A 138 3.03 -1.18 -1.03
N GLU A 139 1.86 -1.72 -1.37
CA GLU A 139 0.75 -2.02 -0.46
C GLU A 139 1.21 -2.82 0.74
N ARG A 140 1.73 -4.02 0.46
CA ARG A 140 2.16 -4.95 1.51
C ARG A 140 3.31 -4.36 2.32
N LEU A 141 4.22 -3.61 1.71
CA LEU A 141 5.30 -2.94 2.45
C LEU A 141 4.75 -1.89 3.42
N ASP A 142 3.75 -1.08 3.04
CA ASP A 142 3.16 -0.13 3.99
C ASP A 142 2.52 -0.85 5.18
N HIS A 143 1.76 -1.90 4.93
CA HIS A 143 1.19 -2.71 6.01
C HIS A 143 2.29 -3.34 6.89
N ALA A 144 3.39 -3.85 6.31
CA ALA A 144 4.51 -4.42 7.08
C ALA A 144 5.13 -3.40 8.04
N ARG A 145 5.18 -2.14 7.61
CA ARG A 145 5.71 -1.03 8.41
C ARG A 145 4.85 -0.72 9.62
N HIS A 146 3.56 -0.93 9.52
CA HIS A 146 2.56 -0.49 10.51
C HIS A 146 1.89 -1.65 11.24
N LEU A 147 2.19 -2.91 10.91
CA LEU A 147 1.58 -4.10 11.53
C LEU A 147 1.63 -4.07 13.07
N HIS A 148 2.73 -3.57 13.65
CA HIS A 148 2.94 -3.49 15.09
C HIS A 148 2.02 -2.49 15.82
N LEU A 149 1.30 -1.65 15.07
CA LEU A 149 0.34 -0.68 15.62
C LEU A 149 -1.08 -1.26 15.74
N GLY A 150 -1.31 -2.46 15.17
CA GLY A 150 -2.57 -3.18 15.28
C GLY A 150 -2.53 -4.28 16.35
N GLU A 151 -3.58 -5.09 16.38
CA GLU A 151 -3.69 -6.23 17.30
C GLU A 151 -2.63 -7.30 17.00
N SER A 152 -2.10 -7.93 18.04
CA SER A 152 -1.07 -8.96 17.92
C SER A 152 -1.57 -10.31 17.40
N ALA A 153 -2.88 -10.52 17.44
CA ALA A 153 -3.51 -11.69 16.84
C ALA A 153 -3.19 -11.75 15.34
N GLY A 154 -2.58 -12.86 14.90
CA GLY A 154 -2.23 -13.06 13.50
C GLY A 154 -0.89 -12.48 13.05
N TRP A 155 -0.12 -11.80 13.91
CA TRP A 155 1.22 -11.28 13.54
C TRP A 155 2.14 -12.33 12.93
N HIS A 156 2.15 -13.55 13.47
CA HIS A 156 2.96 -14.65 12.96
C HIS A 156 2.54 -15.06 11.53
N GLY A 157 1.24 -15.18 11.27
CA GLY A 157 0.71 -15.53 9.95
C GLY A 157 1.02 -14.44 8.92
N TRP A 158 0.80 -13.18 9.30
CA TRP A 158 1.07 -12.03 8.45
C TRP A 158 2.57 -11.88 8.13
N HIS A 159 3.42 -12.03 9.14
CA HIS A 159 4.88 -12.00 8.99
C HIS A 159 5.36 -13.12 8.07
N ARG A 160 4.89 -14.36 8.30
CA ARG A 160 5.22 -15.52 7.47
C ARG A 160 4.83 -15.29 6.01
N GLU A 161 3.57 -14.92 5.75
CA GLU A 161 3.09 -14.64 4.39
C GLU A 161 3.92 -13.54 3.70
N THR A 162 4.30 -12.50 4.44
CA THR A 162 5.16 -11.42 3.90
C THR A 162 6.55 -11.91 3.53
N CYS A 163 7.18 -12.70 4.39
CA CYS A 163 8.56 -13.12 4.19
C CYS A 163 8.68 -14.31 3.23
N GLU A 164 7.66 -15.16 3.13
CA GLU A 164 7.66 -16.34 2.26
C GLU A 164 7.10 -16.02 0.86
N LEU A 165 6.12 -15.12 0.73
CA LEU A 165 5.48 -14.83 -0.56
C LEU A 165 5.95 -13.50 -1.16
N TYR A 166 5.89 -12.41 -0.40
CA TYR A 166 6.15 -11.07 -0.95
C TYR A 166 7.64 -10.75 -1.06
N LEU A 167 8.45 -11.12 -0.07
CA LEU A 167 9.89 -10.83 -0.10
C LEU A 167 10.59 -11.46 -1.33
N PRO A 168 10.41 -12.75 -1.68
CA PRO A 168 11.05 -13.32 -2.88
C PRO A 168 10.61 -12.62 -4.18
N VAL A 169 9.37 -12.16 -4.24
CA VAL A 169 8.87 -11.37 -5.38
C VAL A 169 9.55 -10.01 -5.41
N ALA A 170 9.69 -9.31 -4.27
CA ALA A 170 10.41 -8.05 -4.16
C ALA A 170 11.88 -8.17 -4.61
N GLU A 171 12.56 -9.25 -4.23
CA GLU A 171 13.95 -9.54 -4.60
C GLU A 171 14.18 -9.63 -6.10
N ARG A 172 13.19 -10.13 -6.84
CA ARG A 172 13.21 -10.22 -8.31
C ARG A 172 12.68 -8.98 -9.01
N THR A 173 12.04 -8.06 -8.29
CA THR A 173 11.30 -6.94 -8.89
C THR A 173 12.04 -5.62 -8.78
N HIS A 174 12.51 -5.26 -7.58
CA HIS A 174 13.16 -3.96 -7.39
C HIS A 174 14.14 -3.97 -6.19
N PRO A 175 15.40 -3.53 -6.37
CA PRO A 175 16.42 -3.61 -5.32
C PRO A 175 16.08 -2.82 -4.05
N THR A 176 15.41 -1.66 -4.18
CA THR A 176 14.94 -0.91 -3.00
C THR A 176 13.86 -1.66 -2.24
N LEU A 177 12.90 -2.30 -2.91
CA LEU A 177 11.87 -3.09 -2.23
C LEU A 177 12.51 -4.29 -1.54
N ALA A 178 13.38 -5.03 -2.23
CA ALA A 178 14.13 -6.15 -1.66
C ALA A 178 14.82 -5.76 -0.33
N ARG A 179 15.55 -4.64 -0.33
CA ARG A 179 16.22 -4.13 0.87
C ARG A 179 15.22 -3.78 1.98
N ARG A 180 14.13 -3.07 1.65
CA ARG A 180 13.10 -2.67 2.62
C ARG A 180 12.40 -3.87 3.25
N TYR A 181 12.00 -4.86 2.44
CA TYR A 181 11.37 -6.09 2.93
C TYR A 181 12.30 -6.90 3.83
N ARG A 182 13.57 -7.12 3.41
CA ARG A 182 14.56 -7.83 4.26
C ARG A 182 14.75 -7.14 5.61
N TRP A 183 14.75 -5.81 5.62
CA TRP A 183 14.86 -5.05 6.85
C TRP A 183 13.63 -5.24 7.74
N TRP A 184 12.43 -5.07 7.20
CA TRP A 184 11.18 -5.21 7.96
C TRP A 184 10.95 -6.64 8.46
N CYS A 185 11.15 -7.66 7.62
CA CYS A 185 11.05 -9.07 8.03
C CYS A 185 11.96 -9.37 9.23
N ARG A 186 13.20 -8.87 9.21
CA ARG A 186 14.17 -9.07 10.31
C ARG A 186 13.81 -8.26 11.55
N MET A 187 13.50 -6.98 11.36
CA MET A 187 13.22 -6.05 12.45
C MET A 187 11.95 -6.47 13.20
N PHE A 188 10.89 -6.81 12.47
CA PHE A 188 9.62 -7.21 13.04
C PHE A 188 9.74 -8.49 13.86
N ARG A 189 10.39 -9.53 13.30
CA ARG A 189 10.66 -10.78 14.03
C ARG A 189 11.39 -10.52 15.34
N ARG A 190 12.52 -9.80 15.28
CA ARG A 190 13.36 -9.51 16.45
C ARG A 190 12.63 -8.70 17.53
N ARG A 191 11.80 -7.73 17.14
CA ARG A 191 11.18 -6.79 18.10
C ARG A 191 9.83 -7.24 18.63
N PHE A 192 9.08 -8.02 17.85
CA PHE A 192 7.67 -8.28 18.14
C PHE A 192 7.30 -9.75 18.20
N LEU A 193 8.09 -10.65 17.60
CA LEU A 193 7.82 -12.10 17.64
C LEU A 193 8.74 -12.80 18.65
N ASP A 194 10.06 -12.60 18.52
CA ASP A 194 11.07 -13.27 19.39
C ASP A 194 11.05 -12.72 20.83
N ALA A 195 10.48 -11.52 21.04
CA ALA A 195 10.40 -10.86 22.34
C ALA A 195 9.13 -11.21 23.14
N GLN A 196 8.22 -12.01 22.57
CA GLN A 196 7.02 -12.50 23.26
C GLN A 196 7.40 -13.76 24.05
N PRO A 197 7.20 -13.81 25.38
CA PRO A 197 7.39 -15.05 26.12
C PRO A 197 6.41 -16.09 25.59
N VAL A 198 6.87 -17.33 25.39
CA VAL A 198 6.00 -18.48 25.20
C VAL A 198 5.19 -18.65 26.48
N THR A 199 3.99 -18.08 26.55
CA THR A 199 3.02 -18.47 27.57
C THR A 199 2.57 -19.89 27.20
N GLY A 200 3.15 -20.86 27.90
CA GLY A 200 2.85 -22.28 27.74
C GLY A 200 1.35 -22.55 27.87
N SER A 201 0.90 -23.51 27.04
CA SER A 201 -0.40 -24.16 27.13
C SER A 201 -0.57 -24.93 28.44
#